data_AF-A0A5C6UFN4-F1
#
_entry.id   AF-A0A5C6UFN4-F1
#
_cell.length_a   1.000
_cell.length_b   1.000
_cell.length_c   1.000
_cell.angle_alpha   90.00
_cell.angle_beta   90.00
_cell.angle_gamma   90.00
#
_symmetry.space_group_name_H-M   'P 1'
#
loop_
_entity.id
_entity.type
_entity.pdbx_description
1 polymer ?
#
loop_
_entity_poly.entity_id
_entity_poly.type
_entity_poly.pdbx_seq_one_letter_code
_entity_poly.pdbx_strand_id
1 'polypeptide(L)'
;MANDAVTPPLPDGWTATVYDSQLTASQRDEAAAYFHSVFLGLDIPESNAHRVRQFWEKTRDFINSAPVDHEKRFDLFNSLTSYLKTDQSPTIQVGQFAERYLGDELGDEYREHMDREQR
;
A
#
# COMPACT_ATOMS: atom_id res chain seq x y z
N MET A 1 -5.77 -42.61 -0.93
CA MET A 1 -6.31 -42.40 0.42
C MET A 1 -5.61 -41.17 0.97
N ALA A 2 -6.21 -39.98 0.80
CA ALA A 2 -5.64 -38.73 1.31
C ALA A 2 -6.02 -38.61 2.78
N ASN A 3 -5.05 -38.27 3.61
CA ASN A 3 -5.19 -38.13 5.06
C ASN A 3 -5.91 -36.79 5.34
N ASP A 4 -7.21 -36.85 5.64
CA ASP A 4 -8.01 -35.71 6.15
C ASP A 4 -7.61 -35.40 7.59
N ALA A 5 -6.36 -34.96 7.80
CA ALA A 5 -5.95 -34.37 9.06
C ALA A 5 -6.63 -33.00 9.16
N VAL A 6 -7.77 -32.94 9.86
CA VAL A 6 -8.43 -31.69 10.22
C VAL A 6 -7.45 -30.89 11.08
N THR A 7 -6.84 -29.87 10.48
CA THR A 7 -5.96 -28.94 11.20
C THR A 7 -6.79 -28.25 12.28
N PRO A 8 -6.44 -28.38 13.58
CA PRO A 8 -7.18 -27.70 14.63
C PRO A 8 -7.08 -26.19 14.44
N PRO A 9 -8.16 -25.43 14.70
CA PRO A 9 -8.12 -23.98 14.63
C PRO A 9 -7.08 -23.44 15.61
N LEU A 10 -6.37 -22.39 15.19
CA LEU A 10 -5.45 -21.68 16.09
C LEU A 10 -6.24 -21.06 17.26
N PRO A 11 -5.64 -20.96 18.47
CA PRO A 11 -6.28 -20.27 19.58
C PRO A 11 -6.57 -18.80 19.24
N ASP A 12 -7.59 -18.21 19.87
CA ASP A 12 -7.96 -16.83 19.64
C ASP A 12 -6.79 -15.87 19.88
N GLY A 13 -6.53 -14.99 18.90
CA GLY A 13 -5.44 -14.02 18.92
C GLY A 13 -4.09 -14.53 18.39
N TRP A 14 -4.02 -15.77 17.90
CA TRP A 14 -2.79 -16.33 17.32
C TRP A 14 -2.81 -16.32 15.80
N THR A 15 -1.70 -15.87 15.21
CA THR A 15 -1.43 -15.93 13.77
C THR A 15 -0.19 -16.78 13.52
N ALA A 16 -0.24 -17.63 12.49
CA ALA A 16 0.91 -18.38 12.00
C ALA A 16 1.53 -17.65 10.80
N THR A 17 2.83 -17.36 10.86
CA THR A 17 3.58 -16.74 9.76
C THR A 17 4.61 -17.74 9.24
N VAL A 18 4.60 -17.99 7.93
CA VAL A 18 5.60 -18.84 7.25
C VAL A 18 6.62 -17.93 6.57
N TYR A 19 7.90 -18.18 6.83
CA TYR A 19 9.01 -17.48 6.17
C TYR A 19 9.61 -18.39 5.10
N ASP A 20 9.57 -17.95 3.84
CA ASP A 20 10.25 -18.58 2.72
C ASP A 20 11.41 -17.68 2.25
N SER A 21 12.63 -18.21 2.27
CA SER A 21 13.85 -17.48 1.86
C SER A 21 13.98 -17.33 0.34
N GLN A 22 13.21 -18.09 -0.44
CA GLN A 22 13.13 -17.97 -1.90
C GLN A 22 12.04 -16.98 -2.34
N LEU A 23 11.10 -16.64 -1.47
CA LEU A 23 10.07 -15.63 -1.73
C LEU A 23 10.63 -14.21 -1.60
N THR A 24 11.44 -13.79 -2.57
CA THR A 24 12.02 -12.44 -2.63
C THR A 24 11.15 -11.49 -3.47
N ALA A 25 11.20 -10.18 -3.20
CA ALA A 25 10.42 -9.19 -3.93
C ALA A 25 10.69 -9.18 -5.46
N SER A 26 11.88 -9.64 -5.87
CA SER A 26 12.30 -9.81 -7.25
C SER A 26 11.89 -11.14 -7.90
N GLN A 27 11.36 -12.09 -7.12
CA GLN A 27 10.96 -13.44 -7.57
C GLN A 27 9.50 -13.76 -7.18
N ARG A 28 8.69 -12.72 -6.91
CA ARG A 28 7.23 -12.85 -6.82
C ARG A 28 6.64 -13.03 -8.23
N ASP A 29 7.03 -14.12 -8.87
CA ASP A 29 6.46 -14.56 -10.13
C ASP A 29 5.01 -15.04 -9.91
N GLU A 30 4.19 -15.01 -10.96
CA GLU A 30 2.77 -15.40 -10.90
C GLU A 30 2.56 -16.80 -10.33
N ALA A 31 3.49 -17.73 -10.61
CA ALA A 31 3.49 -19.08 -10.07
C ALA A 31 3.76 -19.12 -8.55
N ALA A 32 4.66 -18.27 -8.04
CA ALA A 32 4.92 -18.17 -6.61
C ALA A 32 3.72 -17.55 -5.88
N ALA A 33 3.06 -16.55 -6.47
CA ALA A 33 1.82 -16.00 -5.93
C ALA A 33 0.71 -17.08 -5.85
N TYR A 34 0.47 -17.82 -6.95
CA TYR A 34 -0.51 -18.91 -6.97
C TYR A 34 -0.19 -20.02 -5.95
N PHE A 35 1.08 -20.41 -5.83
CA PHE A 35 1.48 -21.45 -4.88
C PHE A 35 1.19 -21.04 -3.42
N HIS A 36 1.48 -19.80 -3.04
CA HIS A 36 1.26 -19.36 -1.68
C HIS A 36 -0.22 -19.06 -1.39
N SER A 37 -0.93 -18.38 -2.29
CA SER A 37 -2.33 -17.98 -2.04
C SER A 37 -3.36 -19.06 -2.37
N VAL A 38 -3.22 -19.77 -3.49
CA VAL A 38 -4.22 -20.75 -3.96
C VAL A 38 -3.90 -22.16 -3.49
N PHE A 39 -2.62 -22.58 -3.52
CA PHE A 39 -2.25 -23.93 -3.11
C PHE A 39 -2.10 -24.07 -1.59
N LEU A 40 -1.42 -23.12 -0.92
CA LEU A 40 -1.24 -23.14 0.53
C LEU A 40 -2.31 -22.37 1.33
N GLY A 41 -3.09 -21.51 0.68
CA GLY A 41 -4.10 -20.69 1.36
C GLY A 41 -3.51 -19.60 2.26
N LEU A 42 -2.25 -19.21 2.03
CA LEU A 42 -1.55 -18.18 2.79
C LEU A 42 -1.70 -16.82 2.12
N ASP A 43 -1.85 -15.77 2.93
CA ASP A 43 -1.81 -14.42 2.43
C ASP A 43 -0.38 -13.87 2.47
N ILE A 44 0.07 -13.27 1.37
CA ILE A 44 1.41 -12.67 1.33
C ILE A 44 1.28 -11.26 1.88
N PRO A 45 1.96 -10.91 2.99
CA PRO A 45 1.90 -9.57 3.53
C PRO A 45 2.30 -8.55 2.47
N GLU A 46 1.45 -7.54 2.30
CA GLU A 46 1.75 -6.39 1.46
C GLU A 46 3.09 -5.80 1.90
N SER A 47 4.03 -5.66 0.97
CA SER A 47 5.34 -5.11 1.32
C SER A 47 5.23 -3.60 1.49
N ASN A 48 6.04 -3.03 2.39
CA ASN A 48 6.13 -1.56 2.54
C ASN A 48 6.45 -0.87 1.20
N ALA A 49 7.25 -1.52 0.33
CA ALA A 49 7.53 -1.02 -1.01
C ALA A 49 6.28 -0.96 -1.91
N HIS A 50 5.38 -1.94 -1.81
CA HIS A 50 4.10 -1.94 -2.54
C HIS A 50 3.20 -0.79 -2.05
N ARG A 51 3.09 -0.62 -0.74
CA ARG A 51 2.29 0.47 -0.14
C ARG A 51 2.83 1.86 -0.52
N VAL A 52 4.15 2.04 -0.51
CA VAL A 52 4.80 3.27 -0.99
C VAL A 52 4.47 3.54 -2.45
N ARG A 53 4.57 2.51 -3.30
CA ARG A 53 4.27 2.63 -4.72
C ARG A 53 2.81 3.00 -4.95
N GLN A 54 1.88 2.28 -4.31
CA GLN A 54 0.44 2.52 -4.45
C GLN A 54 0.05 3.92 -3.98
N PHE A 55 0.61 4.37 -2.85
CA PHE A 55 0.39 5.74 -2.37
C PHE A 55 0.89 6.78 -3.37
N TRP A 56 2.10 6.59 -3.93
CA TRP A 56 2.67 7.51 -4.90
C TRP A 56 1.83 7.59 -6.18
N GLU A 57 1.42 6.44 -6.73
CA GLU A 57 0.61 6.36 -7.95
C GLU A 57 -0.73 7.10 -7.76
N LYS A 58 -1.49 6.75 -6.71
CA LYS A 58 -2.79 7.37 -6.42
C LYS A 58 -2.68 8.87 -6.16
N THR A 59 -1.68 9.29 -5.40
CA THR A 59 -1.47 10.72 -5.11
C THR A 59 -1.07 11.49 -6.36
N ARG A 60 -0.25 10.90 -7.23
CA ARG A 60 0.09 11.48 -8.53
C ARG A 60 -1.14 11.64 -9.41
N ASP A 61 -2.01 10.65 -9.46
CA ASP A 61 -3.23 10.71 -10.27
C ASP A 61 -4.18 11.79 -9.77
N PHE A 62 -4.34 11.93 -8.45
CA PHE A 62 -5.05 13.05 -7.85
C PHE A 62 -4.45 14.40 -8.28
N ILE A 63 -3.14 14.61 -8.09
CA ILE A 63 -2.45 15.87 -8.43
C ILE A 63 -2.63 16.22 -9.92
N ASN A 64 -2.62 15.22 -10.81
CA ASN A 64 -2.84 15.45 -12.25
C ASN A 64 -4.28 15.84 -12.57
N SER A 65 -5.25 15.28 -11.86
CA SER A 65 -6.68 15.56 -12.04
C SER A 65 -7.16 16.85 -11.35
N ALA A 66 -6.43 17.32 -10.34
CA ALA A 66 -6.80 18.48 -9.55
C ALA A 66 -6.78 19.78 -10.38
N PRO A 67 -7.75 20.69 -10.18
CA PRO A 67 -7.86 21.96 -10.88
C PRO A 67 -6.89 23.01 -10.31
N VAL A 68 -5.60 22.69 -10.26
CA VAL A 68 -4.52 23.57 -9.78
C VAL A 68 -3.70 24.11 -10.96
N ASP A 69 -3.06 25.26 -10.76
CA ASP A 69 -2.13 25.81 -11.74
C ASP A 69 -0.84 24.96 -11.86
N HIS A 70 -0.02 25.27 -12.87
CA HIS A 70 1.19 24.51 -13.15
C HIS A 70 2.24 24.63 -12.04
N GLU A 71 2.34 25.79 -11.39
CA GLU A 71 3.32 26.05 -10.32
C GLU A 71 2.96 25.23 -9.08
N LYS A 72 1.72 25.33 -8.60
CA LYS A 72 1.20 24.56 -7.49
C LYS A 72 1.26 23.06 -7.77
N ARG A 73 0.99 22.61 -9.01
CA ARG A 73 1.17 21.20 -9.39
C ARG A 73 2.61 20.73 -9.21
N PHE A 74 3.57 21.52 -9.68
CA PHE A 74 4.99 21.21 -9.54
C PHE A 74 5.41 21.14 -8.05
N ASP A 75 4.94 22.08 -7.24
CA ASP A 75 5.19 22.09 -5.80
C ASP A 75 4.60 20.87 -5.08
N LEU A 76 3.41 20.41 -5.49
CA LEU A 76 2.79 19.20 -4.95
C LEU A 76 3.59 17.94 -5.31
N PHE A 77 4.13 17.83 -6.52
CA PHE A 77 5.00 16.71 -6.90
C PHE A 77 6.32 16.70 -6.13
N ASN A 78 6.91 17.87 -5.92
CA ASN A 78 8.10 18.00 -5.08
C ASN A 78 7.78 17.62 -3.64
N SER A 79 6.67 18.10 -3.10
CA SER A 79 6.19 17.77 -1.75
C SER A 79 5.95 16.27 -1.56
N LEU A 80 5.32 15.60 -2.54
CA LEU A 80 5.15 14.14 -2.54
C LEU A 80 6.49 13.40 -2.51
N THR A 81 7.45 13.84 -3.33
CA THR A 81 8.78 13.24 -3.39
C THR A 81 9.55 13.46 -2.08
N SER A 82 9.48 14.66 -1.52
CA SER A 82 10.08 15.00 -0.23
C SER A 82 9.43 14.23 0.91
N TYR A 83 8.11 14.07 0.92
CA TYR A 83 7.39 13.29 1.93
C TYR A 83 7.91 11.84 1.96
N LEU A 84 8.02 11.19 0.80
CA LEU A 84 8.49 9.80 0.73
C LEU A 84 9.98 9.61 1.00
N LYS A 85 10.82 10.63 0.76
CA LYS A 85 12.29 10.52 0.93
C LYS A 85 12.79 11.05 2.27
N THR A 86 12.18 12.11 2.78
CA THR A 86 12.62 12.83 3.98
C THR A 86 11.84 12.36 5.21
N ASP A 87 10.57 11.99 5.05
CA ASP A 87 9.78 11.44 6.14
C ASP A 87 10.08 9.93 6.25
N GLN A 88 11.03 9.56 7.11
CA GLN A 88 11.39 8.17 7.40
C GLN A 88 10.35 7.47 8.27
N SER A 89 9.14 8.03 8.39
CA SER A 89 8.04 7.40 9.10
C SER A 89 7.82 5.98 8.53
N PRO A 90 7.78 4.94 9.39
CA PRO A 90 7.52 3.58 8.94
C PRO A 90 6.09 3.41 8.39
N THR A 91 5.25 4.42 8.51
CA THR A 91 3.85 4.40 8.08
C THR A 91 3.52 5.65 7.28
N ILE A 92 3.03 5.42 6.06
CA ILE A 92 2.47 6.46 5.20
C ILE A 92 1.13 6.90 5.76
N GLN A 93 0.94 8.20 5.97
CA GLN A 93 -0.30 8.77 6.47
C GLN A 93 -0.91 9.74 5.47
N VAL A 94 -2.00 9.30 4.82
CA VAL A 94 -2.76 10.08 3.83
C VAL A 94 -3.23 11.42 4.43
N GLY A 95 -3.81 11.38 5.64
CA GLY A 95 -4.30 12.60 6.31
C GLY A 95 -3.19 13.60 6.61
N GLN A 96 -2.04 13.14 7.06
CA GLN A 96 -0.88 14.00 7.34
C GLN A 96 -0.37 14.69 6.06
N PHE A 97 -0.33 13.97 4.93
CA PHE A 97 0.03 14.57 3.65
C PHE A 97 -0.99 15.64 3.22
N ALA A 98 -2.29 15.35 3.37
CA ALA A 98 -3.37 16.27 3.05
C ALA A 98 -3.27 17.59 3.83
N GLU A 99 -3.16 17.50 5.15
CA GLU A 99 -3.07 18.65 6.06
C GLU A 99 -1.84 19.51 5.78
N ARG A 100 -0.72 18.85 5.48
CA ARG A 100 0.57 19.53 5.35
C ARG A 100 0.78 20.20 3.99
N TYR A 101 0.22 19.64 2.92
CA TYR A 101 0.56 20.05 1.55
C TYR A 101 -0.63 20.46 0.68
N LEU A 102 -1.86 20.03 0.99
CA LEU A 102 -3.04 20.30 0.16
C LEU A 102 -3.93 21.42 0.72
N GLY A 103 -3.89 21.67 2.03
CA GLY A 103 -4.80 22.60 2.70
C GLY A 103 -6.23 22.04 2.82
N ASP A 104 -7.18 22.83 3.32
CA ASP A 104 -8.50 22.33 3.70
C ASP A 104 -9.34 21.84 2.50
N GLU A 105 -9.50 22.67 1.46
CA GLU A 105 -10.39 22.39 0.32
C GLU A 105 -9.90 21.20 -0.54
N LEU A 106 -8.63 21.22 -0.98
CA LEU A 106 -8.02 20.11 -1.74
C LEU A 106 -7.73 18.89 -0.86
N GLY A 107 -7.55 19.08 0.45
CA GLY A 107 -7.26 18.01 1.40
C GLY A 107 -8.45 17.07 1.56
N ASP A 108 -9.66 17.61 1.64
CA ASP A 108 -10.89 16.81 1.73
C ASP A 108 -11.14 16.02 0.43
N GLU A 109 -11.03 16.67 -0.73
CA GLU A 109 -11.15 15.99 -2.03
C GLU A 109 -10.13 14.86 -2.21
N TYR A 110 -8.90 15.07 -1.73
CA TYR A 110 -7.85 14.06 -1.76
C TYR A 110 -8.13 12.88 -0.83
N ARG A 111 -8.60 13.13 0.40
CA ARG A 111 -8.99 12.06 1.34
C ARG A 111 -10.09 11.21 0.73
N GLU A 112 -11.12 11.84 0.16
CA GLU A 112 -12.19 11.12 -0.53
C GLU A 112 -11.68 10.32 -1.74
N HIS A 113 -10.76 10.88 -2.53
CA HIS A 113 -10.13 10.16 -3.63
C HIS A 113 -9.39 8.91 -3.14
N MET A 114 -8.58 9.05 -2.09
CA MET A 114 -7.79 7.94 -1.54
C MET A 114 -8.65 6.87 -0.87
N ASP A 115 -9.80 7.23 -0.30
CA ASP A 115 -10.77 6.29 0.25
C ASP A 115 -11.53 5.52 -0.84
N ARG A 116 -11.86 6.17 -1.97
CA ARG A 116 -12.46 5.48 -3.13
C ARG A 116 -11.51 4.46 -3.73
N GLU A 117 -10.23 4.81 -3.85
CA GLU A 117 -9.19 3.94 -4.42
C GLU A 117 -8.78 2.78 -3.48
N GLN A 118 -9.20 2.79 -2.21
CA GLN A 118 -8.97 1.70 -1.26
C GLN A 118 -10.07 0.63 -1.27
N ARG A 119 -11.20 0.88 -1.95
CA ARG A 119 -12.35 -0.03 -2.03
C ARG A 119 -12.28 -0.99 -3.21
#